data_AF-A0A072NY79-F1
#
_entry.id   AF-A0A072NY79-F1
#
_cell.length_a   1.000
_cell.length_b   1.000
_cell.length_c   1.000
_cell.angle_alpha   90.00
_cell.angle_beta   90.00
_cell.angle_gamma   90.00
#
_symmetry.space_group_name_H-M   'P 1'
#
loop_
_entity.id
_entity.type
_entity.pdbx_description
1 polymer ?
#
loop_
_entity_poly.entity_id
_entity_poly.type
_entity_poly.pdbx_seq_one_letter_code
_entity_poly.pdbx_strand_id
1 'polypeptide(L)'
;MQRVRDAIPARYPLRPYYLGFGYFGLASWVFSMIFHTRDFNLTEKLDYFAAGASVLYGLFLAPIRIFRLDQETPTKQSALRIWTILCVSLYIAHVTYLTGWSWDYTYNMAANVAVGIVQNVLWSWFSISRYRKLQKSWTAWPGLIVAWLIMAMSLELFDFAPIGGMVDAHSLWHLGTVGPTIWWYR
;
A
#
# COMPACT_ATOMS: atom_id res chain seq x y z
N MET A 1 -15.95 2.00 5.54
CA MET A 1 -15.31 3.25 6.06
C MET A 1 -15.99 3.86 7.27
N GLN A 2 -17.30 3.65 7.52
CA GLN A 2 -18.00 4.23 8.69
C GLN A 2 -17.35 3.86 10.03
N ARG A 3 -17.07 2.56 10.28
CA ARG A 3 -16.36 2.11 11.49
C ARG A 3 -15.05 2.86 11.77
N VAL A 4 -14.24 3.13 10.75
CA VAL A 4 -12.96 3.87 10.89
C VAL A 4 -13.22 5.33 11.27
N ARG A 5 -14.27 5.95 10.70
CA ARG A 5 -14.68 7.33 11.02
C ARG A 5 -15.23 7.46 12.44
N ASP A 6 -15.86 6.41 12.95
CA ASP A 6 -16.41 6.36 14.31
C ASP A 6 -15.29 6.11 15.34
N ALA A 7 -14.33 5.24 15.01
CA ALA A 7 -13.21 4.90 15.88
C ALA A 7 -12.14 6.00 15.99
N ILE A 8 -11.91 6.76 14.91
CA ILE A 8 -10.87 7.80 14.86
C ILE A 8 -11.50 9.20 14.98
N PRO A 9 -11.23 9.98 16.04
CA PRO A 9 -11.82 11.30 16.22
C PRO A 9 -11.55 12.25 15.05
N ALA A 10 -12.52 13.11 14.70
CA ALA A 10 -12.39 14.05 13.57
C ALA A 10 -11.21 15.02 13.72
N ARG A 11 -10.90 15.39 14.97
CA ARG A 11 -9.75 16.23 15.34
C ARG A 11 -8.38 15.56 15.22
N TYR A 12 -8.32 14.25 14.96
CA TYR A 12 -7.04 13.55 14.88
C TYR A 12 -6.36 13.85 13.54
N PRO A 13 -5.17 14.51 13.52
CA PRO A 13 -4.61 15.05 12.28
C PRO A 13 -4.30 14.01 11.20
N LEU A 14 -4.02 12.76 11.59
CA LEU A 14 -3.73 11.67 10.64
C LEU A 14 -4.97 10.99 10.07
N ARG A 15 -6.17 11.28 10.60
CA ARG A 15 -7.44 10.69 10.14
C ARG A 15 -7.63 10.74 8.62
N PRO A 16 -7.47 11.88 7.92
CA PRO A 16 -7.68 11.93 6.47
C PRO A 16 -6.73 10.98 5.71
N TYR A 17 -5.48 10.83 6.16
CA TYR A 17 -4.52 9.95 5.53
C TYR A 17 -4.87 8.47 5.69
N TYR A 18 -5.37 8.08 6.86
CA TYR A 18 -5.86 6.71 7.08
C TYR A 18 -7.14 6.41 6.28
N LEU A 19 -8.03 7.39 6.14
CA LEU A 19 -9.19 7.23 5.27
C LEU A 19 -8.78 7.11 3.80
N GLY A 20 -7.83 7.93 3.35
CA GLY A 20 -7.30 7.83 1.99
C GLY A 20 -6.70 6.45 1.72
N PHE A 21 -5.89 5.91 2.64
CA PHE A 21 -5.31 4.58 2.49
C PHE A 21 -6.38 3.50 2.32
N GLY A 22 -7.47 3.59 3.09
CA GLY A 22 -8.59 2.66 2.94
C GLY A 22 -9.35 2.83 1.63
N TYR A 23 -9.48 4.05 1.10
CA TYR A 23 -10.14 4.29 -0.18
C TYR A 23 -9.31 3.78 -1.37
N PHE A 24 -8.00 4.02 -1.37
CA PHE A 24 -7.11 3.47 -2.39
C PHE A 24 -7.08 1.94 -2.34
N GLY A 25 -7.04 1.35 -1.14
CA GLY A 25 -7.16 -0.10 -0.96
C GLY A 25 -8.49 -0.65 -1.50
N LEU A 26 -9.62 -0.01 -1.19
CA LEU A 26 -10.93 -0.39 -1.72
C LEU A 26 -10.98 -0.30 -3.25
N ALA A 27 -10.45 0.78 -3.83
CA ALA A 27 -10.40 0.95 -5.27
C ALA A 27 -9.57 -0.16 -5.95
N SER A 28 -8.37 -0.45 -5.42
CA SER A 28 -7.51 -1.52 -5.91
C SER A 28 -8.21 -2.88 -5.89
N TRP A 29 -8.83 -3.25 -4.77
CA TRP A 29 -9.59 -4.51 -4.67
C TRP A 29 -10.78 -4.55 -5.64
N VAL A 30 -11.51 -3.44 -5.78
CA VAL A 30 -12.67 -3.37 -6.70
C VAL A 30 -12.24 -3.55 -8.15
N PHE A 31 -11.20 -2.85 -8.60
CA PHE A 31 -10.74 -2.98 -9.98
C PHE A 31 -10.12 -4.36 -10.25
N SER A 32 -9.40 -4.92 -9.28
CA SER A 32 -8.90 -6.30 -9.35
C SER A 32 -10.03 -7.32 -9.51
N MET A 33 -11.10 -7.23 -8.70
CA MET A 33 -12.26 -8.10 -8.84
C MET A 33 -12.95 -7.97 -10.21
N ILE A 34 -13.08 -6.75 -10.73
CA ILE A 34 -13.67 -6.50 -12.05
C ILE A 34 -12.82 -7.13 -13.15
N PHE A 35 -11.50 -6.93 -13.11
CA PHE A 35 -10.56 -7.51 -14.06
C PHE A 35 -10.59 -9.05 -14.05
N HIS A 36 -10.47 -9.67 -12.88
CA HIS A 36 -10.50 -11.13 -12.77
C HIS A 36 -11.87 -11.76 -13.06
N THR A 37 -12.96 -10.98 -13.01
CA THR A 37 -14.27 -11.44 -13.50
C THR A 37 -14.33 -11.40 -15.02
N ARG A 38 -13.77 -10.35 -15.64
CA ARG A 38 -13.76 -10.18 -17.09
C ARG A 38 -12.57 -9.34 -17.53
N ASP A 39 -11.64 -10.02 -18.20
CA ASP A 39 -10.45 -9.41 -18.76
C ASP A 39 -10.76 -8.62 -20.05
N PHE A 40 -10.65 -7.31 -19.95
CA PHE A 40 -10.62 -6.37 -21.07
C PHE A 40 -9.45 -5.41 -20.85
N ASN A 41 -8.90 -4.86 -21.94
CA ASN A 41 -7.83 -3.85 -21.90
C ASN A 41 -8.09 -2.70 -20.91
N LEU A 42 -9.35 -2.24 -20.78
CA LEU A 42 -9.69 -1.22 -19.80
C LEU A 42 -9.65 -1.74 -18.34
N THR A 43 -10.21 -2.92 -18.09
CA THR A 43 -10.29 -3.46 -16.72
C THR A 43 -8.92 -3.86 -16.21
N GLU A 44 -8.09 -4.43 -17.09
CA GLU A 44 -6.67 -4.68 -16.85
C GLU A 44 -5.93 -3.39 -16.46
N LYS A 45 -6.04 -2.33 -17.28
CA LYS A 45 -5.38 -1.06 -16.97
C LYS A 45 -5.79 -0.47 -15.64
N LEU A 46 -7.08 -0.51 -15.34
CA LEU A 46 -7.62 0.01 -14.09
C LEU A 46 -7.10 -0.79 -12.88
N ASP A 47 -6.99 -2.12 -13.00
CA ASP A 47 -6.42 -2.95 -11.93
C ASP A 47 -4.96 -2.56 -11.64
N TYR A 48 -4.12 -2.52 -12.69
CA TYR A 48 -2.70 -2.19 -12.56
C TYR A 48 -2.48 -0.77 -12.02
N PHE A 49 -3.23 0.22 -12.51
CA PHE A 49 -3.13 1.59 -12.01
C PHE A 49 -3.61 1.74 -10.57
N ALA A 50 -4.65 1.01 -10.17
CA ALA A 50 -5.17 1.07 -8.82
C ALA A 50 -4.27 0.33 -7.82
N ALA A 51 -3.68 -0.81 -8.21
CA ALA A 51 -2.63 -1.47 -7.43
C ALA A 51 -1.43 -0.52 -7.24
N GLY A 52 -0.96 0.10 -8.32
CA GLY A 52 0.08 1.14 -8.28
C GLY A 52 -0.22 2.29 -7.33
N ALA A 53 -1.44 2.83 -7.41
CA ALA A 53 -1.89 3.91 -6.55
C ALA A 53 -1.94 3.49 -5.07
N SER A 54 -2.42 2.28 -4.78
CA SER A 54 -2.55 1.74 -3.43
C SER A 54 -1.18 1.56 -2.77
N VAL A 55 -0.22 0.95 -3.47
CA VAL A 55 1.14 0.73 -2.99
C VAL A 55 1.85 2.07 -2.78
N LEU A 56 1.75 3.00 -3.74
CA LEU A 56 2.35 4.32 -3.60
C LEU A 56 1.69 5.17 -2.51
N TYR A 57 0.38 5.02 -2.28
CA TYR A 57 -0.29 5.68 -1.15
C TYR A 57 0.21 5.12 0.19
N GLY A 58 0.48 3.81 0.26
CA GLY A 58 1.12 3.18 1.42
C GLY A 58 2.47 3.81 1.74
N LEU A 59 3.31 4.02 0.71
CA LEU A 59 4.57 4.76 0.85
C LEU A 59 4.32 6.23 1.21
N PHE A 60 3.33 6.90 0.63
CA PHE A 60 3.00 8.29 0.95
C PHE A 60 2.65 8.45 2.45
N LEU A 61 1.84 7.55 2.99
CA LEU A 61 1.40 7.55 4.39
C LEU A 61 2.55 7.28 5.37
N ALA A 62 3.50 6.41 5.03
CA ALA A 62 4.51 5.93 5.97
C ALA A 62 5.40 7.05 6.55
N PRO A 63 6.09 7.91 5.75
CA PRO A 63 6.85 9.06 6.27
C PRO A 63 5.99 10.05 7.05
N ILE A 64 4.75 10.31 6.59
CA ILE A 64 3.82 11.22 7.26
C ILE A 64 3.56 10.74 8.69
N ARG A 65 3.28 9.44 8.86
CA ARG A 65 3.06 8.83 10.17
C ARG A 65 4.33 8.79 11.02
N ILE A 66 5.43 8.29 10.46
CA ILE A 66 6.67 7.98 11.19
C ILE A 66 7.33 9.26 11.67
N PHE A 67 7.44 10.27 10.80
CA PHE A 67 8.10 11.54 11.12
C PHE A 67 7.15 12.62 11.61
N ARG A 68 5.86 12.29 11.78
CA ARG A 68 4.81 13.20 12.26
C ARG A 68 4.73 14.48 11.41
N LEU A 69 4.69 14.31 10.09
CA LEU A 69 4.55 15.44 9.15
C LEU A 69 3.18 16.12 9.25
N ASP A 70 2.25 15.52 9.98
CA ASP A 70 0.94 16.10 10.35
C ASP A 70 1.02 17.26 11.34
N GLN A 71 2.17 17.51 11.96
CA GLN A 71 2.34 18.61 12.92
C GLN A 71 2.46 19.97 12.22
N GLU A 72 1.77 20.97 12.75
CA GLU A 72 1.68 22.33 12.21
C GLU A 72 2.93 23.18 12.49
N THR A 73 4.11 22.67 12.15
CA THR A 73 5.34 23.46 12.14
C THR A 73 5.74 23.81 10.70
N PRO A 74 6.30 25.00 10.43
CA PRO A 74 6.63 25.41 9.06
C PRO A 74 7.50 24.39 8.31
N THR A 75 8.51 23.83 8.98
CA THR A 75 9.41 22.82 8.39
C THR A 75 8.66 21.53 8.00
N LYS A 76 7.75 21.05 8.87
CA LYS A 76 6.99 19.82 8.62
C LYS A 76 5.96 20.01 7.50
N GLN A 77 5.32 21.18 7.44
CA GLN A 77 4.39 21.51 6.36
C GLN A 77 5.10 21.62 5.01
N SER A 78 6.28 22.25 4.96
CA SER A 78 7.09 22.29 3.73
C SER A 78 7.52 20.89 3.29
N ALA A 79 8.01 20.06 4.22
CA ALA A 79 8.37 18.68 3.93
C ALA A 79 7.18 17.86 3.43
N LEU A 80 5.99 18.01 4.04
CA LEU A 80 4.76 17.35 3.60
C LEU A 80 4.36 17.76 2.18
N ARG A 81 4.44 19.06 1.85
CA ARG A 81 4.12 19.56 0.50
C ARG A 81 5.07 18.98 -0.54
N ILE A 82 6.38 19.04 -0.30
CA ILE A 82 7.40 18.49 -1.19
C ILE A 82 7.16 16.98 -1.39
N TRP A 83 6.94 16.26 -0.30
CA TRP A 83 6.66 14.82 -0.35
C TRP A 83 5.40 14.49 -1.13
N THR A 84 4.32 15.26 -0.93
CA THR A 84 3.06 15.10 -1.67
C THR A 84 3.27 15.33 -3.16
N ILE A 85 3.96 16.41 -3.54
CA ILE A 85 4.27 16.72 -4.94
C ILE A 85 5.10 15.60 -5.57
N LEU A 86 6.10 15.08 -4.85
CA LEU A 86 6.94 13.98 -5.32
C LEU A 86 6.12 12.69 -5.55
N CYS A 87 5.28 12.28 -4.59
CA CYS A 87 4.47 11.07 -4.78
C CYS A 87 3.48 11.23 -5.95
N VAL A 88 2.83 12.39 -6.07
CA VAL A 88 1.90 12.66 -7.18
C VAL A 88 2.64 12.66 -8.52
N SER A 89 3.81 13.29 -8.60
CA SER A 89 4.58 13.33 -9.85
C SER A 89 5.10 11.96 -10.25
N LEU A 90 5.56 11.15 -9.30
CA LEU A 90 5.94 9.76 -9.55
C LEU A 90 4.76 8.92 -10.07
N TYR A 91 3.56 9.09 -9.49
CA TYR A 91 2.38 8.37 -9.97
C TYR A 91 2.00 8.79 -11.39
N ILE A 92 1.97 10.09 -11.67
CA ILE A 92 1.67 10.62 -13.01
C ILE A 92 2.70 10.09 -14.01
N ALA A 93 3.98 10.13 -13.69
CA ALA A 93 5.05 9.61 -14.55
C ALA A 93 4.87 8.11 -14.82
N HIS A 94 4.56 7.32 -13.78
CA HIS A 94 4.32 5.88 -13.88
C HIS A 94 3.14 5.55 -14.81
N VAL A 95 1.97 6.20 -14.60
CA VAL A 95 0.79 6.01 -15.45
C VAL A 95 1.04 6.49 -16.89
N THR A 96 1.75 7.62 -17.04
CA THR A 96 2.10 8.15 -18.37
C THR A 96 3.02 7.21 -19.13
N TYR A 97 4.01 6.63 -18.47
CA TYR A 97 4.91 5.64 -19.08
C TYR A 97 4.13 4.41 -19.57
N LEU A 98 3.30 3.81 -18.71
CA LEU A 98 2.51 2.63 -19.06
C LEU A 98 1.47 2.90 -20.14
N THR A 99 0.90 4.10 -20.17
CA THR A 99 -0.16 4.45 -21.15
C THR A 99 0.42 4.93 -22.48
N GLY A 100 1.45 5.76 -22.44
CA GLY A 100 1.94 6.52 -23.60
C GLY A 100 3.22 5.97 -24.25
N TRP A 101 3.98 5.11 -23.56
CA TRP A 101 5.24 4.56 -24.08
C TRP A 101 5.13 3.06 -24.35
N SER A 102 4.97 2.26 -23.31
CA SER A 102 4.86 0.80 -23.42
C SER A 102 4.11 0.22 -22.23
N TRP A 103 3.12 -0.62 -22.53
CA TRP A 103 2.45 -1.44 -21.53
C TRP A 103 3.38 -2.58 -21.10
N ASP A 104 4.21 -2.33 -20.08
CA ASP A 104 5.25 -3.24 -19.59
C ASP A 104 4.94 -3.72 -18.17
N TYR A 105 4.54 -4.99 -18.07
CA TYR A 105 4.24 -5.67 -16.82
C TYR A 105 5.46 -5.84 -15.92
N THR A 106 6.65 -6.03 -16.51
CA THR A 106 7.90 -6.19 -15.77
C THR A 106 8.27 -4.88 -15.10
N TYR A 107 8.19 -3.78 -15.83
CA TYR A 107 8.35 -2.44 -15.26
C TYR A 107 7.31 -2.17 -14.16
N ASN A 108 6.03 -2.46 -14.41
CA ASN A 108 4.98 -2.25 -13.42
C ASN A 108 5.26 -3.00 -12.11
N MET A 109 5.60 -4.29 -12.22
CA MET A 109 5.93 -5.13 -11.08
C MET A 109 7.17 -4.58 -10.35
N ALA A 110 8.24 -4.27 -11.08
CA ALA A 110 9.47 -3.73 -10.50
C ALA A 110 9.24 -2.40 -9.76
N ALA A 111 8.46 -1.48 -10.33
CA ALA A 111 8.12 -0.20 -9.72
C ALA A 111 7.34 -0.40 -8.40
N ASN A 112 6.32 -1.24 -8.41
CA ASN A 112 5.52 -1.55 -7.22
C ASN A 112 6.34 -2.25 -6.13
N VAL A 113 7.15 -3.24 -6.51
CA VAL A 113 8.04 -3.94 -5.58
C VAL A 113 9.06 -2.96 -4.98
N ALA A 114 9.65 -2.06 -5.76
CA ALA A 114 10.60 -1.06 -5.25
C ALA A 114 9.95 -0.13 -4.22
N VAL A 115 8.76 0.39 -4.51
CA VAL A 115 7.98 1.22 -3.58
C VAL A 115 7.63 0.42 -2.32
N GLY A 116 7.18 -0.82 -2.47
CA GLY A 116 6.86 -1.74 -1.38
C GLY A 116 8.06 -2.03 -0.47
N ILE A 117 9.26 -2.24 -1.03
CA ILE A 117 10.50 -2.44 -0.26
C ILE A 117 10.79 -1.21 0.61
N VAL A 118 10.73 -0.01 0.04
CA VAL A 118 10.97 1.23 0.80
C VAL A 118 9.96 1.37 1.95
N GLN A 119 8.68 1.14 1.67
CA GLN A 119 7.63 1.15 2.69
C GLN A 119 7.91 0.11 3.79
N ASN A 120 8.28 -1.12 3.43
CA ASN A 120 8.56 -2.20 4.38
C ASN A 120 9.76 -1.90 5.27
N VAL A 121 10.82 -1.31 4.73
CA VAL A 121 11.99 -0.87 5.50
C VAL A 121 11.60 0.20 6.51
N LEU A 122 10.82 1.20 6.08
CA LEU A 122 10.35 2.28 6.96
C LEU A 122 9.51 1.76 8.13
N TRP A 123 8.53 0.90 7.86
CA TRP A 123 7.68 0.32 8.91
C TRP A 123 8.41 -0.63 9.83
N SER A 124 9.34 -1.43 9.30
CA SER A 124 10.18 -2.33 10.10
C SER A 124 11.08 -1.54 11.04
N TRP A 125 11.76 -0.51 10.52
CA TRP A 125 12.58 0.38 11.33
C TRP A 125 11.76 1.09 12.40
N PHE A 126 10.57 1.63 12.04
CA PHE A 126 9.67 2.26 13.00
C PHE A 126 9.25 1.30 14.11
N SER A 127 8.82 0.09 13.74
CA SER A 127 8.39 -0.95 14.67
C SER A 127 9.50 -1.32 15.67
N ILE A 128 10.71 -1.63 15.17
CA ILE A 128 11.87 -1.99 16.00
C ILE A 128 12.28 -0.83 16.91
N SER A 129 12.38 0.39 16.37
CA SER A 129 12.77 1.58 17.12
C SER A 129 11.79 1.87 18.27
N ARG A 130 10.49 1.81 18.00
CA ARG A 130 9.45 2.05 19.00
C ARG A 130 9.36 0.93 20.03
N TYR A 131 9.51 -0.33 19.61
CA TYR A 131 9.52 -1.46 20.54
C TYR A 131 10.71 -1.40 21.49
N ARG A 132 11.92 -1.12 20.98
CA ARG A 132 13.11 -0.98 21.83
C ARG A 132 12.93 0.13 22.87
N LYS A 133 12.29 1.24 22.51
CA LYS A 133 12.08 2.39 23.40
C LYS A 133 10.94 2.19 24.42
N LEU A 134 9.83 1.58 24.01
CA LEU A 134 8.61 1.51 24.84
C LEU A 134 8.36 0.15 25.47
N GLN A 135 8.93 -0.93 24.93
CA GLN A 135 8.72 -2.32 25.35
C GLN A 135 7.23 -2.69 25.44
N LYS A 136 6.41 -2.19 24.51
CA LYS A 136 4.98 -2.49 24.40
C LYS A 136 4.70 -3.32 23.16
N SER A 137 3.93 -4.39 23.30
CA SER A 137 3.64 -5.32 22.19
C SER A 137 3.00 -4.65 20.97
N TRP A 138 2.11 -3.68 21.16
CA TRP A 138 1.44 -2.97 20.07
C TRP A 138 2.40 -2.19 19.15
N THR A 139 3.57 -1.79 19.63
CA THR A 139 4.54 -1.09 18.78
C THR A 139 5.21 -2.02 17.77
N ALA A 140 5.15 -3.34 18.00
CA ALA A 140 5.68 -4.34 17.08
C ALA A 140 4.73 -4.64 15.90
N TRP A 141 3.44 -4.29 16.04
CA TRP A 141 2.40 -4.66 15.07
C TRP A 141 2.70 -4.23 13.63
N PRO A 142 3.18 -3.00 13.33
CA PRO A 142 3.50 -2.63 11.96
C PRO A 142 4.57 -3.53 11.34
N GLY A 143 5.56 -3.97 12.14
CA GLY A 143 6.60 -4.89 11.67
C GLY A 143 6.06 -6.30 11.41
N LEU A 144 5.12 -6.79 12.23
CA LEU A 144 4.47 -8.09 12.01
C LEU A 144 3.56 -8.07 10.78
N ILE A 145 2.83 -6.98 10.56
CA ILE A 145 2.03 -6.75 9.35
C ILE A 145 2.94 -6.75 8.11
N VAL A 146 4.08 -6.06 8.16
CA VAL A 146 5.07 -6.07 7.07
C VAL A 146 5.62 -7.47 6.82
N ALA A 147 6.01 -8.21 7.86
CA ALA A 147 6.51 -9.57 7.72
C ALA A 147 5.47 -10.49 7.05
N TRP A 148 4.20 -10.37 7.44
CA TRP A 148 3.10 -11.08 6.77
C TRP A 148 3.00 -10.70 5.29
N LEU A 149 2.99 -9.41 4.96
CA LEU A 149 2.89 -8.95 3.58
C LEU A 149 4.05 -9.43 2.71
N ILE A 150 5.27 -9.50 3.27
CA ILE A 150 6.43 -10.09 2.57
C ILE A 150 6.21 -11.57 2.29
N MET A 151 5.69 -12.34 3.26
CA MET A 151 5.35 -13.75 3.03
C MET A 151 4.27 -13.90 1.96
N ALA A 152 3.22 -13.08 1.98
CA ALA A 152 2.17 -13.12 0.96
C ALA A 152 2.72 -12.77 -0.44
N MET A 153 3.54 -11.72 -0.55
CA MET A 153 4.19 -11.32 -1.82
C MET A 153 5.16 -12.39 -2.34
N SER A 154 5.76 -13.20 -1.47
CA SER A 154 6.66 -14.27 -1.91
C SER A 154 5.96 -15.32 -2.77
N LEU A 155 4.65 -15.52 -2.59
CA LEU A 155 3.85 -16.41 -3.44
C LEU A 155 3.89 -15.93 -4.89
N GLU A 156 3.64 -14.64 -5.13
CA GLU A 156 3.68 -14.03 -6.46
C GLU A 156 5.08 -14.10 -7.08
N LEU A 157 6.14 -13.92 -6.29
CA LEU A 157 7.52 -13.88 -6.80
C LEU A 157 8.09 -15.26 -7.14
N PHE A 158 7.78 -16.27 -6.33
CA PHE A 158 8.28 -17.63 -6.57
C PHE A 158 7.42 -18.38 -7.59
N ASP A 159 6.12 -18.08 -7.60
CA ASP A 159 5.09 -18.66 -8.47
C ASP A 159 5.02 -20.21 -8.41
N PHE A 160 3.86 -20.78 -8.70
CA PHE A 160 3.71 -22.23 -8.84
C PHE A 160 2.50 -22.59 -9.69
N ALA A 161 2.55 -23.78 -10.31
CA ALA A 161 1.47 -24.27 -11.17
C ALA A 161 0.14 -24.41 -10.39
N PRO A 162 -1.00 -24.01 -10.98
CA PRO A 162 -2.27 -23.97 -10.28
C PRO A 162 -2.69 -25.34 -9.75
N ILE A 163 -2.97 -25.38 -8.44
CA ILE A 163 -3.48 -26.56 -7.75
C ILE A 163 -4.91 -26.82 -8.23
N GLY A 164 -5.12 -28.00 -8.82
CA GLY A 164 -6.42 -28.39 -9.37
C GLY A 164 -6.93 -27.49 -10.51
N GLY A 165 -6.04 -26.71 -11.14
CA GLY A 165 -6.40 -25.77 -12.20
C GLY A 165 -7.21 -24.55 -11.74
N MET A 166 -7.37 -24.34 -10.42
CA MET A 166 -8.23 -23.28 -9.87
C MET A 166 -7.51 -22.35 -8.89
N VAL A 167 -6.55 -22.86 -8.11
CA VAL A 167 -5.85 -22.08 -7.07
C VAL A 167 -4.37 -21.97 -7.43
N ASP A 168 -3.95 -20.77 -7.82
CA ASP A 168 -2.57 -20.42 -8.15
C ASP A 168 -1.91 -19.57 -7.07
N ALA A 169 -0.63 -19.24 -7.27
CA ALA A 169 0.12 -18.40 -6.36
C ALA A 169 -0.48 -16.98 -6.24
N HIS A 170 -0.95 -16.43 -7.35
CA HIS A 170 -1.50 -15.09 -7.45
C HIS A 170 -2.79 -14.91 -6.61
N SER A 171 -3.74 -15.85 -6.73
CA SER A 171 -4.97 -15.84 -5.93
C SER A 171 -4.70 -16.00 -4.43
N LEU A 172 -3.70 -16.80 -4.04
CA LEU A 172 -3.26 -16.92 -2.65
C LEU A 172 -2.57 -15.65 -2.15
N TRP A 173 -1.81 -14.96 -3.00
CA TRP A 173 -1.24 -13.65 -2.66
C TRP A 173 -2.37 -12.65 -2.35
N HIS A 174 -3.38 -12.53 -3.21
CA HIS A 174 -4.56 -11.69 -2.97
C HIS A 174 -5.21 -12.01 -1.62
N LEU A 175 -5.52 -13.28 -1.36
CA LEU A 175 -6.09 -13.74 -0.09
C LEU A 175 -5.19 -13.36 1.10
N GLY A 176 -3.88 -13.53 0.95
CA GLY A 176 -2.86 -13.24 1.96
C GLY A 176 -2.83 -11.77 2.41
N THR A 177 -3.31 -10.82 1.58
CA THR A 177 -3.34 -9.39 1.93
C THR A 177 -4.58 -8.95 2.72
N VAL A 178 -5.61 -9.81 2.84
CA VAL A 178 -6.86 -9.50 3.57
C VAL A 178 -6.62 -9.39 5.07
N GLY A 179 -5.93 -10.36 5.67
CA GLY A 179 -5.64 -10.41 7.11
C GLY A 179 -4.88 -9.18 7.62
N PRO A 180 -3.74 -8.81 7.02
CA PRO A 180 -3.00 -7.58 7.29
C PRO A 180 -3.87 -6.32 7.27
N THR A 181 -4.78 -6.22 6.29
CA THR A 181 -5.69 -5.08 6.16
C THR A 181 -6.67 -4.99 7.33
N ILE A 182 -7.24 -6.12 7.77
CA ILE A 182 -8.13 -6.17 8.93
C ILE A 182 -7.36 -5.77 10.20
N TRP A 183 -6.14 -6.27 10.38
CA TRP A 183 -5.30 -5.94 11.53
C TRP A 183 -4.95 -4.44 11.56
N TRP A 184 -4.63 -3.84 10.42
CA TRP A 184 -4.29 -2.41 10.34
C TRP A 184 -5.37 -1.47 10.89
N TYR A 185 -6.65 -1.81 10.72
CA TYR A 185 -7.79 -0.98 11.13
C TYR A 185 -8.48 -1.44 12.43
N ARG A 186 -7.89 -2.39 13.16
CA ARG A 186 -8.34 -2.78 14.51
C ARG A 186 -7.54 -2.03 15.58
#